data_AF-A0A7W0RQL6-F1
#
_entry.id   AF-A0A7W0RQL6-F1
#
_cell.length_a   1.000
_cell.length_b   1.000
_cell.length_c   1.000
_cell.angle_alpha   90.00
_cell.angle_beta   90.00
_cell.angle_gamma   90.00
#
_symmetry.space_group_name_H-M   'P 1'
#
loop_
_entity.id
_entity.type
_entity.pdbx_description
1 polymer ?
#
loop_
_entity_poly.entity_id
_entity_poly.type
_entity_poly.pdbx_seq_one_letter_code
_entity_poly.pdbx_strand_id
1 'polypeptide(L)'
;MSVLNSKLKSTIVASLQDKVKFYCDEVLKVYDAQLDANGNPTWKRAESKSDLARNINWTVKFQVLGITYSKIAKAAGLDVSTVKREVDSTLTLIGLPRRADAKPGRPAGSKDSPVSWRQSTKQILK
;
A
#
# COMPACT_ATOMS: atom_id res chain seq x y z
N MET A 1 11.11 34.86 10.19
CA MET A 1 11.09 33.88 11.32
C MET A 1 10.71 32.47 10.83
N SER A 2 11.61 31.71 10.19
CA SER A 2 11.30 30.31 9.78
C SER A 2 12.42 29.28 9.98
N VAL A 3 13.64 29.70 10.34
CA VAL A 3 14.83 28.82 10.43
C VAL A 3 14.87 28.01 11.73
N LEU A 4 14.31 28.54 12.84
CA LEU A 4 14.24 27.81 14.11
C LEU A 4 13.30 26.59 14.04
N ASN A 5 12.29 26.64 13.17
CA ASN A 5 11.32 25.56 13.01
C ASN A 5 11.87 24.39 12.19
N SER A 6 12.71 24.66 11.18
CA SER A 6 13.33 23.60 10.37
C SER A 6 14.41 22.82 11.11
N LYS A 7 15.23 23.50 11.92
CA LYS A 7 16.31 22.86 12.70
C LYS A 7 15.76 21.98 13.82
N LEU A 8 14.69 22.41 14.49
CA LEU A 8 13.98 21.59 15.48
C LEU A 8 13.37 20.34 14.83
N LYS A 9 12.72 20.50 13.67
CA LYS A 9 12.16 19.39 12.89
C LYS A 9 13.23 18.37 12.47
N SER A 10 14.39 18.83 11.98
CA SER A 10 15.47 17.91 11.59
C SER A 10 16.00 17.12 12.79
N THR A 11 16.13 17.74 13.96
CA THR A 11 16.61 17.05 15.17
C THR A 11 15.60 16.02 15.66
N ILE A 12 14.31 16.33 15.64
CA ILE A 12 13.25 15.39 16.00
C ILE A 12 13.22 14.21 15.02
N VAL A 13 13.30 14.48 13.72
CA VAL A 13 13.33 13.43 12.69
C VAL A 13 14.54 12.53 12.86
N ALA A 14 15.74 13.08 13.09
CA ALA A 14 16.95 12.30 13.32
C ALA A 14 16.83 11.41 14.57
N SER A 15 16.36 11.97 15.70
CA SER A 15 16.15 11.20 16.93
C SER A 15 15.11 10.08 16.77
N LEU A 16 14.06 10.32 15.98
CA LEU A 16 13.08 9.29 15.64
C LEU A 16 13.64 8.24 14.68
N GLN A 17 14.48 8.64 13.72
CA GLN A 17 15.11 7.71 12.77
C GLN A 17 15.96 6.65 13.49
N ASP A 18 16.73 7.03 14.50
CA ASP A 18 17.54 6.08 15.26
C ASP A 18 16.68 5.08 16.03
N LYS A 19 15.60 5.56 16.66
CA LYS A 19 14.65 4.70 17.39
C LYS A 19 13.89 3.76 16.44
N VAL A 20 13.47 4.28 15.29
CA VAL A 20 12.79 3.49 14.26
C VAL A 20 13.73 2.42 13.72
N LYS A 21 14.99 2.77 13.42
CA LYS A 21 16.00 1.83 12.97
C LYS A 21 16.24 0.72 13.99
N PHE A 22 16.45 1.10 15.26
CA PHE A 22 16.62 0.15 16.35
C PHE A 22 15.44 -0.82 16.47
N TYR A 23 14.20 -0.30 16.45
CA TYR A 23 13.01 -1.14 16.47
C TYR A 23 12.93 -2.09 15.27
N CYS A 24 13.21 -1.60 14.06
CA CYS A 24 13.24 -2.43 12.86
C CYS A 24 14.28 -3.54 12.95
N ASP A 25 15.48 -3.24 13.45
CA ASP A 25 16.56 -4.22 13.61
C ASP A 25 16.17 -5.31 14.63
N GLU A 26 15.56 -4.94 15.76
CA GLU A 26 15.06 -5.90 16.76
C GLU A 26 13.95 -6.80 16.22
N VAL A 27 13.00 -6.23 15.47
CA VAL A 27 11.93 -7.01 14.82
C VAL A 27 12.51 -7.98 13.79
N LEU A 28 13.50 -7.55 13.01
CA LEU A 28 14.17 -8.43 12.03
C LEU A 28 14.86 -9.61 12.69
N LYS A 29 15.53 -9.42 13.83
CA LYS A 29 16.13 -10.52 14.60
C LYS A 29 15.11 -11.59 15.00
N VAL A 30 13.91 -11.17 15.40
CA VAL A 30 12.83 -12.11 15.75
C VAL A 30 12.41 -12.94 14.53
N TYR A 31 12.31 -12.33 13.36
CA TYR A 31 11.95 -13.05 12.13
C TYR A 31 13.08 -13.97 11.64
N ASP A 32 14.33 -13.52 11.68
CA ASP A 32 15.49 -14.33 11.27
C ASP A 32 15.69 -15.55 12.19
N ALA A 33 15.29 -15.45 13.47
CA ALA A 33 15.33 -16.55 14.42
C ALA A 33 14.20 -17.59 14.24
N GLN A 34 13.16 -17.29 13.46
CA GLN A 34 12.05 -18.22 13.21
C GLN A 34 12.39 -19.17 12.06
N LEU A 35 12.97 -20.31 12.42
CA LEU A 35 13.29 -21.38 11.49
C LEU A 35 12.21 -22.48 11.51
N ASP A 36 12.00 -23.11 10.36
CA ASP A 36 11.17 -24.30 10.23
C ASP A 36 11.92 -25.55 10.76
N ALA A 37 11.25 -26.69 10.76
CA ALA A 37 11.82 -27.96 11.23
C ALA A 37 13.07 -28.41 10.43
N ASN A 38 13.32 -27.82 9.27
CA ASN A 38 14.45 -28.11 8.39
C ASN A 38 15.56 -27.05 8.49
N GLY A 39 15.43 -26.08 9.40
CA GLY A 39 16.40 -24.99 9.59
C GLY A 39 16.29 -23.86 8.56
N ASN A 40 15.22 -23.80 7.76
CA ASN A 40 15.00 -22.70 6.82
C ASN A 40 14.19 -21.57 7.47
N PRO A 41 14.44 -20.29 7.12
CA PRO A 41 13.60 -19.20 7.58
C PRO A 41 12.14 -19.41 7.18
N THR A 42 11.24 -19.40 8.17
CA THR A 42 9.79 -19.43 7.95
C THR A 42 9.31 -18.19 7.20
N TRP A 43 10.07 -17.10 7.28
CA TRP A 43 9.82 -15.85 6.59
C TRP A 43 10.86 -15.62 5.49
N LYS A 44 10.38 -15.40 4.27
CA LYS A 44 11.23 -14.91 3.19
C LYS A 44 11.20 -13.39 3.19
N ARG A 45 12.36 -12.78 3.42
CA ARG A 45 12.56 -11.35 3.24
C ARG A 45 12.11 -10.98 1.82
N ALA A 46 11.31 -9.94 1.68
CA ALA A 46 10.79 -9.49 0.38
C ALA A 46 11.87 -8.77 -0.46
N GLU A 47 13.10 -9.29 -0.47
CA GLU A 47 14.24 -8.77 -1.24
C GLU A 47 13.94 -8.71 -2.75
N SER A 48 12.99 -9.53 -3.23
CA SER A 48 12.51 -9.52 -4.62
C SER A 48 11.60 -8.35 -4.98
N LYS A 49 11.15 -7.54 -4.03
CA LYS A 49 10.43 -6.30 -4.29
C LYS A 49 11.39 -5.13 -4.07
N SER A 50 12.35 -4.94 -4.95
CA SER A 50 13.17 -3.71 -5.05
C SER A 50 12.31 -2.43 -5.02
N ASP A 51 11.04 -2.57 -5.40
CA ASP A 51 10.04 -1.53 -5.42
C ASP A 51 9.23 -1.38 -4.12
N LEU A 52 9.40 -2.24 -3.10
CA LEU A 52 8.58 -2.20 -1.88
C LEU A 52 8.79 -0.91 -1.10
N ALA A 53 10.04 -0.47 -0.92
CA ALA A 53 10.34 0.79 -0.24
C ALA A 53 9.70 1.99 -0.97
N ARG A 54 9.72 1.97 -2.31
CA ARG A 54 9.06 2.96 -3.15
C ARG A 54 7.54 2.92 -2.98
N ASN A 55 6.95 1.74 -3.00
CA ASN A 55 5.51 1.54 -2.85
C ASN A 55 5.02 1.94 -1.45
N ILE A 56 5.79 1.66 -0.40
CA ILE A 56 5.54 2.14 0.97
C ILE A 56 5.58 3.67 1.00
N ASN A 57 6.61 4.29 0.39
CA ASN A 57 6.70 5.76 0.32
C ASN A 57 5.49 6.37 -0.41
N TRP A 58 5.05 5.78 -1.53
CA TRP A 58 3.82 6.22 -2.20
C TRP A 58 2.58 6.05 -1.32
N THR A 59 2.50 4.95 -0.57
CA THR A 59 1.40 4.67 0.35
C THR A 59 1.36 5.70 1.48
N VAL A 60 2.51 6.07 2.07
CA VAL A 60 2.61 7.12 3.08
C VAL A 60 2.22 8.49 2.51
N LYS A 61 2.72 8.84 1.32
CA LYS A 61 2.35 10.09 0.62
C LYS A 61 0.84 10.17 0.37
N PHE A 62 0.22 9.06 0.00
CA PHE A 62 -1.20 9.00 -0.26
C PHE A 62 -2.03 9.02 1.03
N GLN A 63 -1.72 8.15 1.99
CA GLN A 63 -2.55 7.87 3.16
C GLN A 63 -2.35 8.87 4.29
N VAL A 64 -1.11 9.31 4.52
CA VAL A 64 -0.74 10.20 5.63
C VAL A 64 -0.68 11.65 5.17
N LEU A 65 -0.05 11.91 4.01
CA LEU A 65 0.14 13.28 3.51
C LEU A 65 -1.02 13.78 2.61
N GLY A 66 -2.02 12.93 2.34
CA GLY A 66 -3.19 13.30 1.53
C GLY A 66 -2.89 13.61 0.06
N ILE A 67 -1.69 13.28 -0.45
CA ILE A 67 -1.29 13.58 -1.83
C ILE A 67 -2.09 12.70 -2.79
N THR A 68 -2.49 13.25 -3.94
CA THR A 68 -3.25 12.51 -4.96
C THR A 68 -2.33 11.62 -5.81
N TYR A 69 -2.88 10.52 -6.36
CA TYR A 69 -2.13 9.61 -7.23
C TYR A 69 -1.48 10.34 -8.41
N SER A 70 -2.17 11.29 -9.04
CA SER A 70 -1.63 12.06 -10.17
C SER A 70 -0.36 12.84 -9.81
N LYS A 71 -0.29 13.42 -8.60
CA LYS A 71 0.90 14.14 -8.13
C LYS A 71 2.06 13.20 -7.84
N ILE A 72 1.78 12.04 -7.24
CA ILE A 72 2.78 11.01 -6.96
C ILE A 72 3.33 10.43 -8.26
N ALA A 73 2.44 10.10 -9.19
CA ALA A 73 2.76 9.57 -10.52
C ALA A 73 3.60 10.56 -11.35
N LYS A 74 3.20 11.84 -11.36
CA LYS A 74 3.96 12.90 -12.04
C LYS A 74 5.37 13.06 -11.45
N ALA A 75 5.52 13.00 -10.13
CA ALA A 75 6.83 13.09 -9.47
C ALA A 75 7.71 11.85 -9.72
N ALA A 76 7.08 10.68 -9.94
CA ALA A 76 7.77 9.43 -10.23
C ALA A 76 8.03 9.18 -11.73
N GLY A 77 7.44 9.99 -12.63
CA GLY A 77 7.52 9.75 -14.07
C GLY A 77 6.78 8.47 -14.52
N LEU A 78 5.75 8.06 -13.79
CA LEU A 78 5.02 6.80 -14.04
C LEU A 78 3.54 7.06 -14.30
N ASP A 79 2.86 6.05 -14.84
CA ASP A 79 1.41 6.11 -15.01
C ASP A 79 0.66 6.07 -13.66
N VAL A 80 -0.49 6.76 -13.62
CA VAL A 80 -1.33 6.84 -12.42
C VAL A 80 -1.86 5.47 -12.02
N SER A 81 -2.18 4.60 -12.98
CA SER A 81 -2.69 3.25 -12.70
C SER A 81 -1.65 2.38 -11.99
N THR A 82 -0.37 2.51 -12.36
CA THR A 82 0.74 1.81 -11.70
C THR A 82 0.84 2.22 -10.24
N VAL A 83 0.92 3.53 -9.96
CA VAL A 83 0.99 4.02 -8.58
C VAL A 83 -0.21 3.58 -7.76
N LYS A 84 -1.41 3.66 -8.34
CA LYS A 84 -2.64 3.22 -7.66
C LYS A 84 -2.61 1.73 -7.32
N ARG A 85 -2.24 0.88 -8.29
CA ARG A 85 -2.15 -0.59 -8.09
C ARG A 85 -1.16 -0.94 -6.99
N GLU A 86 0.02 -0.33 -7.02
CA GLU A 86 1.08 -0.61 -6.05
C GLU A 86 0.70 -0.13 -4.63
N VAL A 87 0.05 1.03 -4.51
CA VAL A 87 -0.47 1.52 -3.21
C VAL A 87 -1.56 0.60 -2.68
N ASP A 88 -2.53 0.21 -3.51
CA ASP A 88 -3.63 -0.67 -3.10
C ASP A 88 -3.11 -2.07 -2.71
N SER A 89 -2.12 -2.60 -3.44
CA SER A 89 -1.42 -3.84 -3.10
C SER A 89 -0.67 -3.74 -1.77
N THR A 90 -0.01 -2.61 -1.52
CA THR A 90 0.73 -2.36 -0.27
C THR A 90 -0.21 -2.23 0.93
N LEU A 91 -1.33 -1.51 0.78
CA LEU A 91 -2.36 -1.42 1.82
C LEU A 91 -2.95 -2.78 2.16
N THR A 92 -3.21 -3.60 1.15
CA THR A 92 -3.69 -4.98 1.31
C THR A 92 -2.67 -5.83 2.06
N LEU A 93 -1.40 -5.74 1.70
CA LEU A 93 -0.31 -6.47 2.36
C LEU A 93 -0.17 -6.11 3.84
N ILE A 94 -0.40 -4.85 4.20
CA ILE A 94 -0.31 -4.34 5.59
C ILE A 94 -1.65 -4.51 6.33
N GLY A 95 -2.74 -4.88 5.64
CA GLY A 95 -4.06 -5.04 6.25
C GLY A 95 -4.73 -3.71 6.64
N LEU A 96 -4.38 -2.60 5.98
CA LEU A 96 -4.92 -1.27 6.29
C LEU A 96 -6.02 -0.86 5.30
N PRO A 97 -7.13 -0.28 5.76
CA PRO A 97 -8.15 0.26 4.88
C PRO A 97 -7.66 1.53 4.16
N ARG A 98 -8.21 1.79 2.98
CA ARG A 98 -7.95 3.03 2.23
C ARG A 98 -8.56 4.23 2.97
N ARG A 99 -7.93 5.40 2.84
CA ARG A 99 -8.43 6.64 3.45
C ARG A 99 -9.85 6.96 2.98
N ALA A 100 -10.72 7.39 3.90
CA ALA A 100 -12.14 7.56 3.64
C ALA A 100 -12.46 8.71 2.65
N ASP A 101 -11.60 9.71 2.58
CA ASP A 101 -11.70 10.86 1.68
C ASP A 101 -11.24 10.53 0.24
N ALA A 102 -10.56 9.40 0.04
CA ALA A 102 -10.15 8.99 -1.29
C ALA A 102 -11.39 8.57 -2.08
N LYS A 103 -11.71 9.37 -3.11
CA LYS A 103 -12.80 9.04 -4.03
C LYS A 103 -12.61 7.60 -4.56
N PRO A 104 -13.61 6.72 -4.39
CA PRO A 104 -13.59 5.40 -4.98
C PRO A 104 -13.28 5.54 -6.47
N GLY A 105 -12.36 4.72 -6.97
CA GLY A 105 -12.20 4.59 -8.41
C GLY A 105 -13.47 4.02 -9.04
N ARG A 106 -13.52 3.97 -10.37
CA ARG A 106 -14.55 3.21 -11.08
C ARG A 106 -14.60 1.80 -10.46
N PRO A 107 -15.77 1.32 -10.00
CA PRO A 107 -15.91 -0.05 -9.52
C PRO A 107 -15.39 -0.99 -10.61
N ALA A 108 -14.69 -2.05 -10.19
CA ALA A 108 -14.22 -3.05 -11.12
C ALA A 108 -15.43 -3.57 -11.90
N GLY A 109 -15.42 -3.40 -13.21
CA GLY A 109 -16.48 -3.90 -14.07
C GLY A 109 -16.53 -5.42 -13.90
N SER A 110 -17.65 -5.91 -13.38
CA SER A 110 -17.96 -7.33 -13.32
C SER A 110 -18.13 -7.84 -14.76
N LYS A 111 -17.04 -8.31 -15.37
CA LYS A 111 -17.13 -9.02 -16.65
C LYS A 111 -17.86 -10.36 -16.54
N ASP A 112 -18.10 -10.83 -15.31
CA ASP A 112 -18.71 -12.14 -15.02
C ASP A 112 -19.97 -12.05 -14.13
N SER A 113 -20.71 -10.94 -14.13
CA SER A 113 -22.10 -11.03 -13.66
C SER A 113 -22.91 -11.69 -14.77
N PRO A 114 -23.47 -12.90 -14.56
CA PRO A 114 -24.43 -13.45 -15.51
C PRO A 114 -25.69 -12.59 -15.43
N VAL A 115 -25.74 -11.50 -16.19
CA VAL A 115 -26.98 -10.81 -16.51
C VAL A 115 -27.71 -11.74 -17.47
N SER A 116 -28.39 -12.72 -16.88
CA SER A 116 -29.25 -13.65 -17.56
C SER A 116 -30.41 -12.88 -18.18
N TRP A 117 -30.29 -12.58 -19.47
CA TRP A 117 -31.41 -12.20 -20.33
C TRP A 117 -32.36 -13.39 -20.58
N ARG A 118 -32.72 -14.14 -19.52
CA ARG A 118 -33.72 -15.21 -19.63
C ARG A 118 -35.08 -14.72 -19.15
N GLN A 119 -35.85 -14.34 -20.18
CA GLN A 119 -37.18 -14.88 -20.45
C GLN A 119 -38.32 -14.30 -19.61
N SER A 120 -38.78 -13.15 -20.11
CA SER A 120 -40.19 -12.95 -20.40
C SER A 120 -40.81 -14.24 -20.96
N THR A 121 -41.49 -14.98 -20.09
CA THR A 121 -42.45 -16.04 -20.44
C THR A 121 -43.76 -15.73 -19.71
N LYS A 122 -44.32 -14.54 -20.01
CA LYS A 122 -45.77 -14.41 -20.06
C LYS A 122 -46.20 -14.87 -21.45
N GLN A 123 -46.49 -16.16 -21.60
CA GLN A 123 -47.48 -16.72 -22.52
C GLN A 123 -47.32 -18.25 -22.59
N ILE A 124 -48.47 -18.93 -22.63
CA ILE A 124 -48.70 -20.36 -22.89
C ILE A 124 -48.65 -21.26 -21.64
N LEU A 125 -49.81 -21.42 -20.96
CA LEU A 125 -50.59 -22.67 -21.01
C LEU A 125 -51.88 -22.56 -20.15
N LYS A 126 -53.02 -22.63 -20.86
CA LYS A 126 -54.38 -23.07 -20.51
C LYS A 126 -55.08 -22.51 -19.27
#